data_AF-A0A2X4UTM6-F1
#
_entry.id   AF-A0A2X4UTM6-F1
#
_cell.length_a   1.000
_cell.length_b   1.000
_cell.length_c   1.000
_cell.angle_alpha   90.00
_cell.angle_beta   90.00
_cell.angle_gamma   90.00
#
_symmetry.space_group_name_H-M   'P 1'
#
loop_
_entity.id
_entity.type
_entity.pdbx_description
1 polymer ?
#
loop_
_entity_poly.entity_id
_entity_poly.type
_entity_poly.pdbx_seq_one_letter_code
_entity_poly.pdbx_strand_id
1 'polypeptide(L)'
;MYELSGKKWTSHFQGSNSTKTLSPTFESNVNAFLQSLKNAGARITISATQRPPERAYLMHWSWKIARALINPDDVPKKTGVNIEWCHKNSDGKVDRNKSIQAAKDMVKEYGMTSLNVAPALKSRHTEGNAIDMNISWIGNLELKIRRGKQCLSIAFQLMV
;
A
#
# COMPACT_ATOMS: atom_id res chain seq x y z
N MET A 1 0.72 5.19 -26.21
CA MET A 1 1.96 4.39 -26.38
C MET A 1 2.13 3.54 -25.14
N TYR A 2 2.51 2.27 -25.28
CA TYR A 2 2.79 1.40 -24.14
C TYR A 2 4.24 1.52 -23.70
N GLU A 3 4.49 1.46 -22.40
CA GLU A 3 5.81 1.62 -21.82
C GLU A 3 6.21 0.37 -21.02
N LEU A 4 7.44 -0.12 -21.24
CA LEU A 4 7.95 -1.32 -20.59
C LEU A 4 7.88 -1.22 -19.05
N SER A 5 7.48 -2.33 -18.43
CA SER A 5 7.47 -2.51 -16.98
C SER A 5 8.86 -2.31 -16.37
N GLY A 6 8.91 -1.91 -15.10
CA GLY A 6 10.15 -1.61 -14.38
C GLY A 6 9.96 -0.53 -13.33
N LYS A 7 11.04 -0.17 -12.62
CA LYS A 7 11.01 0.71 -11.43
C LYS A 7 10.26 2.02 -11.64
N LYS A 8 10.38 2.65 -12.81
CA LYS A 8 9.68 3.90 -13.13
C LYS A 8 8.18 3.85 -12.88
N TRP A 9 7.53 2.71 -13.15
CA TRP A 9 6.08 2.56 -12.93
C TRP A 9 5.66 2.67 -11.47
N THR A 10 6.58 2.53 -10.51
CA THR A 10 6.24 2.60 -9.07
C THR A 10 5.85 3.99 -8.59
N SER A 11 6.24 5.03 -9.33
CA SER A 11 5.91 6.43 -9.05
C SER A 11 4.70 6.96 -9.82
N HIS A 12 4.21 6.25 -10.85
CA HIS A 12 3.12 6.73 -11.72
C HIS A 12 1.78 6.83 -10.99
N PHE A 13 1.55 5.96 -10.01
CA PHE A 13 0.33 5.93 -9.20
C PHE A 13 0.71 5.89 -7.74
N GLN A 14 0.90 7.07 -7.15
CA GLN A 14 1.26 7.19 -5.74
C GLN A 14 0.06 6.86 -4.84
N GLY A 15 0.33 6.18 -3.73
CA GLY A 15 -0.64 6.07 -2.65
C GLY A 15 -0.78 7.40 -1.91
N SER A 16 -1.82 7.51 -1.08
CA SER A 16 -1.98 8.63 -0.17
C SER A 16 -1.54 8.25 1.25
N ASN A 17 -1.13 9.24 2.03
CA ASN A 17 -0.93 9.17 3.47
C ASN A 17 -1.81 10.19 4.23
N SER A 18 -2.83 10.72 3.55
CA SER A 18 -3.74 11.76 4.07
C SER A 18 -5.12 11.19 4.36
N THR A 19 -5.71 11.61 5.48
CA THR A 19 -7.09 11.24 5.83
C THR A 19 -8.12 11.81 4.86
N LYS A 20 -7.80 12.89 4.14
CA LYS A 20 -8.67 13.50 3.12
C LYS A 20 -9.01 12.60 1.93
N THR A 21 -8.31 11.48 1.81
CA THR A 21 -8.52 10.50 0.72
C THR A 21 -9.29 9.26 1.20
N LEU A 22 -9.71 9.25 2.47
CA LEU A 22 -10.57 8.22 3.02
C LEU A 22 -12.02 8.45 2.59
N SER A 23 -12.86 7.42 2.70
CA SER A 23 -14.29 7.58 2.47
C SER A 23 -14.90 8.53 3.51
N PRO A 24 -15.94 9.32 3.20
CA PRO A 24 -16.38 10.43 4.05
C PRO A 24 -16.70 10.03 5.50
N THR A 25 -17.42 8.92 5.70
CA THR A 25 -17.76 8.42 7.04
C THR A 25 -16.53 7.91 7.77
N PHE A 26 -15.63 7.21 7.08
CA PHE A 26 -14.42 6.68 7.69
C PHE A 26 -13.43 7.80 8.04
N GLU A 27 -13.28 8.80 7.14
CA GLU A 27 -12.50 10.01 7.37
C GLU A 27 -12.92 10.72 8.66
N SER A 28 -14.22 11.01 8.81
CA SER A 28 -14.74 11.71 9.99
C SER A 28 -14.39 10.98 11.29
N ASN A 29 -14.58 9.66 11.31
CA ASN A 29 -14.27 8.82 12.46
C ASN A 29 -12.77 8.75 12.75
N VAL A 30 -11.93 8.60 11.72
CA VAL A 30 -10.47 8.58 11.86
C VAL A 30 -9.97 9.93 12.37
N ASN A 31 -10.45 11.05 11.85
CA ASN A 31 -10.05 12.38 12.30
C ASN A 31 -10.41 12.60 13.79
N ALA A 32 -11.58 12.16 14.24
CA ALA A 32 -11.96 12.22 15.65
C ALA A 32 -11.07 11.34 16.55
N PHE A 33 -10.71 10.14 16.08
CA PHE A 33 -9.79 9.24 16.78
C PHE A 33 -8.37 9.83 16.87
N LEU A 34 -7.83 10.33 15.76
CA LEU A 34 -6.52 10.98 15.71
C LEU A 34 -6.47 12.22 16.62
N GLN A 35 -7.54 13.00 16.68
CA GLN A 35 -7.62 14.13 17.61
C GLN A 35 -7.59 13.67 19.07
N SER A 36 -8.27 12.57 19.39
CA SER A 36 -8.27 11.99 20.74
C SER A 36 -6.88 11.51 21.15
N LEU A 37 -6.16 10.84 20.24
CA LEU A 37 -4.77 10.42 20.46
C LEU A 37 -3.84 11.62 20.69
N LYS A 38 -3.94 12.64 19.85
CA LYS A 38 -3.14 13.88 19.99
C LYS A 38 -3.40 14.57 21.33
N ASN A 39 -4.67 14.68 21.74
CA ASN A 39 -5.06 15.28 23.02
C ASN A 39 -4.50 14.50 24.22
N ALA A 40 -4.28 13.19 24.07
CA ALA A 40 -3.68 12.33 25.08
C ALA A 40 -2.14 12.32 25.04
N GLY A 41 -1.52 13.15 24.20
CA GLY A 41 -0.05 13.28 24.12
C GLY A 41 0.63 12.28 23.19
N ALA A 42 -0.12 11.48 22.42
CA ALA A 42 0.47 10.60 21.42
C ALA A 42 0.97 11.36 20.19
N ARG A 43 2.07 10.86 19.61
CA ARG A 43 2.56 11.22 18.28
C ARG A 43 2.08 10.17 17.28
N ILE A 44 1.60 10.62 16.13
CA ILE A 44 1.06 9.75 15.09
C ILE A 44 1.77 10.06 13.77
N THR A 45 2.19 9.02 13.06
CA THR A 45 2.69 9.09 11.69
C THR A 45 1.85 8.18 10.80
N ILE A 46 1.15 8.76 9.83
CA ILE A 46 0.34 8.01 8.88
C ILE A 46 1.25 7.55 7.73
N SER A 47 1.32 6.24 7.51
CA SER A 47 2.14 5.65 6.45
C SER A 47 1.35 5.42 5.17
N ALA A 48 0.06 5.07 5.26
CA ALA A 48 -0.80 4.88 4.10
C ALA A 48 -2.29 5.07 4.42
N THR A 49 -3.04 5.59 3.45
CA THR A 49 -4.51 5.65 3.45
C THR A 49 -5.02 5.05 2.14
N GLN A 50 -5.39 5.87 1.15
CA GLN A 50 -5.93 5.38 -0.11
C GLN A 50 -4.82 4.80 -0.99
N ARG A 51 -5.06 3.60 -1.50
CA ARG A 51 -4.26 2.99 -2.57
C ARG A 51 -5.05 3.05 -3.87
N PRO A 52 -4.62 3.78 -4.90
CA PRO A 52 -5.29 3.77 -6.19
C PRO A 52 -5.39 2.34 -6.76
N PRO A 53 -6.51 1.98 -7.43
CA PRO A 53 -6.64 0.69 -8.08
C PRO A 53 -5.50 0.37 -9.06
N GLU A 54 -4.94 1.38 -9.73
CA GLU A 54 -3.79 1.29 -10.64
C GLU A 54 -2.54 0.85 -9.90
N ARG A 55 -2.30 1.42 -8.72
CA ARG A 55 -1.19 1.01 -7.85
C ARG A 55 -1.38 -0.44 -7.39
N ALA A 56 -2.59 -0.80 -6.94
CA ALA A 56 -2.89 -2.17 -6.51
C ALA A 56 -2.68 -3.19 -7.64
N TYR A 57 -3.09 -2.84 -8.86
CA TYR A 57 -2.85 -3.63 -10.07
C TYR A 57 -1.36 -3.85 -10.34
N LEU A 58 -0.55 -2.77 -10.37
CA LEU A 58 0.89 -2.87 -10.62
C LEU A 58 1.58 -3.71 -9.55
N MET A 59 1.22 -3.50 -8.28
CA MET A 59 1.74 -4.27 -7.15
C MET A 59 1.38 -5.76 -7.26
N HIS A 60 0.12 -6.08 -7.56
CA HIS A 60 -0.34 -7.47 -7.68
C HIS A 60 0.38 -8.24 -8.79
N TRP A 61 0.40 -7.68 -10.00
CA TRP A 61 0.90 -8.39 -11.17
C TRP A 61 2.42 -8.42 -11.23
N SER A 62 3.12 -7.35 -10.81
CA SER A 62 4.57 -7.42 -10.65
C SER A 62 4.98 -8.50 -9.65
N TRP A 63 4.26 -8.65 -8.53
CA TRP A 63 4.53 -9.70 -7.55
C TRP A 63 4.34 -11.10 -8.15
N LYS A 64 3.26 -11.34 -8.90
CA LYS A 64 3.00 -12.64 -9.56
C LYS A 64 4.03 -12.96 -10.64
N ILE A 65 4.35 -11.99 -11.52
CA ILE A 65 5.35 -12.17 -12.57
C ILE A 65 6.73 -12.43 -11.96
N ALA A 66 7.14 -11.66 -10.94
CA ALA A 66 8.45 -11.80 -10.29
C ALA A 66 8.69 -13.19 -9.69
N ARG A 67 7.62 -13.90 -9.34
CA ARG A 67 7.61 -15.27 -8.80
C ARG A 67 7.26 -16.34 -9.85
N ALA A 68 7.18 -15.95 -11.12
CA ALA A 68 6.81 -16.82 -12.25
C ALA A 68 5.46 -17.54 -12.08
N LEU A 69 4.53 -16.97 -11.30
CA LEU A 69 3.20 -17.53 -11.05
C LEU A 69 2.19 -17.22 -12.16
N ILE A 70 2.55 -16.32 -13.07
CA ILE A 70 1.79 -15.99 -14.27
C ILE A 70 2.75 -15.63 -15.39
N ASN A 71 2.38 -15.89 -16.65
CA ASN A 71 3.14 -15.39 -17.78
C ASN A 71 2.86 -13.88 -17.98
N PRO A 72 3.85 -13.09 -18.44
CA PRO A 72 3.67 -11.64 -18.62
C PRO A 72 2.56 -11.25 -19.62
N ASP A 73 2.33 -12.09 -20.63
CA ASP A 73 1.29 -11.94 -21.66
C ASP A 73 -0.12 -12.25 -21.16
N ASP A 74 -0.23 -13.10 -20.14
CA ASP A 74 -1.51 -13.47 -19.51
C ASP A 74 -2.02 -12.41 -18.52
N VAL A 75 -1.25 -11.33 -18.26
CA VAL A 75 -1.68 -10.28 -17.34
C VAL A 75 -2.85 -9.49 -17.94
N PRO A 76 -4.03 -9.44 -17.29
CA PRO A 76 -5.16 -8.67 -17.78
C PRO A 76 -4.81 -7.19 -17.96
N LYS A 77 -5.24 -6.58 -19.06
CA LYS A 77 -5.07 -5.14 -19.26
C LYS A 77 -5.88 -4.35 -18.23
N LYS A 78 -5.38 -3.17 -17.85
CA LYS A 78 -6.11 -2.24 -17.00
C LYS A 78 -6.22 -0.86 -17.64
N THR A 79 -7.45 -0.37 -17.76
CA THR A 79 -7.74 0.98 -18.23
C THR A 79 -6.98 2.01 -17.40
N GLY A 80 -6.33 2.96 -18.08
CA GLY A 80 -5.48 3.99 -17.46
C GLY A 80 -4.04 3.54 -17.17
N VAL A 81 -3.68 2.28 -17.41
CA VAL A 81 -2.32 1.74 -17.17
C VAL A 81 -1.74 1.20 -18.48
N ASN A 82 -1.00 2.05 -19.21
CA ASN A 82 -0.38 1.69 -20.49
C ASN A 82 0.96 0.95 -20.34
N ILE A 83 0.98 -0.09 -19.50
CA ILE A 83 2.19 -0.87 -19.21
C ILE A 83 2.37 -2.04 -20.17
N GLU A 84 3.60 -2.24 -20.64
CA GLU A 84 4.01 -3.43 -21.39
C GLU A 84 4.77 -4.38 -20.45
N TRP A 85 4.19 -5.54 -20.19
CA TRP A 85 4.80 -6.56 -19.32
C TRP A 85 5.75 -7.48 -20.09
N CYS A 86 5.57 -7.64 -21.41
CA CYS A 86 6.37 -8.48 -22.28
C CYS A 86 7.60 -7.72 -22.79
N HIS A 87 8.75 -7.97 -22.17
CA HIS A 87 10.03 -7.49 -22.67
C HIS A 87 10.44 -8.35 -23.86
N LYS A 88 11.15 -7.77 -24.83
CA LYS A 88 11.61 -8.48 -26.03
C LYS A 88 13.14 -8.61 -26.05
N ASN A 89 13.62 -9.69 -26.67
CA ASN A 89 15.04 -9.86 -27.01
C ASN A 89 15.39 -9.12 -28.31
N SER A 90 16.65 -9.23 -28.76
CA SER A 90 17.14 -8.64 -30.01
C SER A 90 16.35 -9.11 -31.24
N ASP A 91 15.82 -10.33 -31.21
CA ASP A 91 15.07 -10.94 -32.31
C ASP A 91 13.58 -10.61 -32.28
N GLY A 92 13.16 -9.72 -31.37
CA GLY A 92 11.77 -9.29 -31.21
C GLY A 92 10.86 -10.30 -30.51
N LYS A 93 11.38 -11.44 -30.05
CA LYS A 93 10.64 -12.46 -29.29
C LYS A 93 10.56 -12.08 -27.81
N VAL A 94 9.53 -12.56 -27.12
CA VAL A 94 9.36 -12.31 -25.69
C VAL A 94 10.52 -12.91 -24.90
N ASP A 95 11.18 -12.06 -24.10
CA ASP A 95 12.22 -12.42 -23.15
C ASP A 95 11.62 -12.47 -21.74
N ARG A 96 11.20 -13.67 -21.36
CA ARG A 96 10.55 -13.92 -20.06
C ARG A 96 11.47 -13.55 -18.89
N ASN A 97 12.79 -13.75 -19.02
CA ASN A 97 13.73 -13.45 -17.94
C ASN A 97 13.83 -11.94 -17.71
N LYS A 98 13.85 -11.13 -18.78
CA LYS A 98 13.80 -9.66 -18.66
C LYS A 98 12.48 -9.19 -18.04
N SER A 99 11.34 -9.75 -18.46
CA SER A 99 10.04 -9.45 -17.85
C SER A 99 10.01 -9.77 -16.35
N ILE A 100 10.52 -10.93 -15.95
CA ILE A 100 10.63 -11.32 -14.53
C ILE A 100 11.55 -10.37 -13.78
N GLN A 101 12.69 -9.99 -14.35
CA GLN A 101 13.64 -9.09 -13.69
C GLN A 101 13.04 -7.69 -13.50
N ALA A 102 12.37 -7.14 -14.52
CA ALA A 102 11.67 -5.86 -14.41
C ALA A 102 10.57 -5.90 -13.33
N ALA A 103 9.85 -7.01 -13.22
CA ALA A 103 8.85 -7.21 -12.18
C ALA A 103 9.48 -7.32 -10.77
N LYS A 104 10.61 -8.02 -10.62
CA LYS A 104 11.39 -8.09 -9.37
C LYS A 104 11.86 -6.71 -8.92
N ASP A 105 12.30 -5.89 -9.87
CA ASP A 105 12.72 -4.52 -9.62
C ASP A 105 11.55 -3.67 -9.07
N MET A 106 10.35 -3.82 -9.63
CA MET A 106 9.13 -3.19 -9.10
C MET A 106 8.78 -3.71 -7.70
N VAL A 107 8.86 -5.03 -7.47
CA VAL A 107 8.61 -5.65 -6.15
C VAL A 107 9.53 -5.08 -5.09
N LYS A 108 10.82 -4.93 -5.40
CA LYS A 108 11.81 -4.32 -4.51
C LYS A 108 11.47 -2.86 -4.23
N GLU A 109 11.15 -2.09 -5.26
CA GLU A 109 10.84 -0.66 -5.14
C GLU A 109 9.55 -0.40 -4.35
N TYR A 110 8.56 -1.28 -4.47
CA TYR A 110 7.34 -1.24 -3.66
C TYR A 110 7.52 -1.79 -2.23
N GLY A 111 8.70 -2.31 -1.86
CA GLY A 111 8.95 -2.90 -0.55
C GLY A 111 8.22 -4.23 -0.31
N MET A 112 7.92 -5.00 -1.35
CA MET A 112 7.07 -6.20 -1.29
C MET A 112 7.85 -7.52 -1.25
N THR A 113 9.17 -7.47 -1.12
CA THR A 113 10.05 -8.66 -1.21
C THR A 113 9.65 -9.75 -0.22
N SER A 114 9.30 -9.37 1.01
CA SER A 114 8.93 -10.27 2.12
C SER A 114 7.48 -10.76 2.10
N LEU A 115 6.65 -10.31 1.15
CA LEU A 115 5.25 -10.74 1.09
C LEU A 115 5.14 -12.20 0.61
N ASN A 116 4.39 -13.00 1.35
CA ASN A 116 4.07 -14.39 1.00
C ASN A 116 2.84 -14.52 0.08
N VAL A 117 2.04 -13.45 -0.03
CA VAL A 117 0.84 -13.39 -0.86
C VAL A 117 0.86 -12.13 -1.72
N ALA A 118 0.32 -12.22 -2.93
CA ALA A 118 0.16 -11.07 -3.80
C ALA A 118 -0.72 -10.00 -3.13
N PRO A 119 -0.37 -8.71 -3.22
CA PRO A 119 -1.25 -7.62 -2.81
C PRO A 119 -2.63 -7.76 -3.44
N ALA A 120 -3.70 -7.60 -2.65
CA ALA A 120 -5.05 -7.75 -3.16
C ALA A 120 -5.41 -6.60 -4.13
N LEU A 121 -6.08 -6.94 -5.24
CA LEU A 121 -6.59 -5.98 -6.23
C LEU A 121 -7.73 -5.12 -5.65
N LYS A 122 -8.53 -5.69 -4.75
CA LYS A 122 -9.56 -5.01 -3.97
C LYS A 122 -9.28 -5.23 -2.50
N SER A 123 -9.18 -4.14 -1.74
CA SER A 123 -8.89 -4.11 -0.31
C SER A 123 -9.52 -2.88 0.33
N ARG A 124 -9.48 -2.81 1.67
CA ARG A 124 -9.92 -1.61 2.39
C ARG A 124 -9.14 -0.35 1.98
N HIS A 125 -7.86 -0.46 1.63
CA HIS A 125 -7.08 0.70 1.13
C HIS A 125 -7.56 1.19 -0.24
N THR A 126 -7.99 0.29 -1.14
CA THR A 126 -8.55 0.71 -2.44
C THR A 126 -9.96 1.29 -2.31
N GLU A 127 -10.66 0.95 -1.23
CA GLU A 127 -11.98 1.50 -0.89
C GLU A 127 -11.91 2.82 -0.09
N GLY A 128 -10.71 3.27 0.31
CA GLY A 128 -10.56 4.42 1.22
C GLY A 128 -11.04 4.16 2.65
N ASN A 129 -11.10 2.89 3.06
CA ASN A 129 -11.61 2.43 4.34
C ASN A 129 -10.52 1.81 5.23
N ALA A 130 -9.25 2.10 4.97
CA ALA A 130 -8.12 1.66 5.78
C ALA A 130 -7.09 2.78 5.96
N ILE A 131 -6.37 2.68 7.07
CA ILE A 131 -5.27 3.55 7.44
C ILE A 131 -4.20 2.70 8.11
N ASP A 132 -2.98 2.79 7.61
CA ASP A 132 -1.79 2.28 8.27
C ASP A 132 -1.09 3.46 8.95
N MET A 133 -0.79 3.32 10.24
CA MET A 133 -0.13 4.38 11.01
C MET A 133 0.71 3.79 12.14
N ASN A 134 1.76 4.52 12.50
CA ASN A 134 2.52 4.30 13.71
C ASN A 134 2.07 5.30 14.77
N ILE A 135 1.88 4.82 15.99
CA ILE A 135 1.48 5.62 17.15
C ILE A 135 2.54 5.41 18.23
N SER A 136 3.07 6.49 18.79
CA SER A 136 4.00 6.47 19.90
C SER A 136 3.59 7.45 21.00
N TRP A 137 3.84 7.07 22.26
CA TRP A 137 3.55 7.89 23.43
C TRP A 137 4.54 7.53 24.55
N ILE A 138 4.56 8.34 25.61
CA ILE A 138 5.35 8.09 26.82
C ILE A 138 4.39 8.03 28.00
N GLY A 139 4.59 7.06 28.89
CA GLY A 139 3.76 6.88 30.08
C GLY A 139 2.36 6.36 29.75
N ASN A 140 1.36 6.83 30.50
CA ASN A 140 -0.03 6.41 30.35
C ASN A 140 -0.72 7.22 29.24
N LEU A 141 -1.48 6.53 28.39
CA LEU A 141 -2.26 7.14 27.32
C LEU A 141 -3.76 7.10 27.65
N GLU A 142 -4.33 8.20 28.13
CA GLU A 142 -5.76 8.23 28.50
C GLU A 142 -6.64 8.77 27.37
N LEU A 143 -7.46 7.91 26.77
CA LEU A 143 -8.36 8.30 25.69
C LEU A 143 -9.78 8.60 26.22
N LYS A 144 -10.37 9.71 25.76
CA LYS A 144 -11.79 9.97 25.94
C LYS A 144 -12.54 9.52 24.68
N ILE A 145 -13.23 8.38 24.77
CA ILE A 145 -14.10 7.90 23.68
C ILE A 145 -15.56 8.33 23.86
N ARG A 146 -16.29 8.43 22.74
CA ARG A 146 -17.62 9.05 22.64
C ARG A 146 -18.74 8.30 23.39
N ARG A 147 -18.49 7.08 23.89
CA ARG A 147 -19.44 6.26 24.70
C ARG A 147 -19.17 6.30 26.22
N GLY A 148 -18.49 7.34 26.70
CA GLY A 148 -18.08 7.47 28.10
C GLY A 148 -16.56 7.32 28.27
N LYS A 149 -16.01 7.81 29.38
CA LYS A 149 -14.59 7.66 29.71
C LYS A 149 -14.26 6.17 29.82
N GLN A 150 -13.56 5.62 28.84
CA GLN A 150 -12.85 4.36 28.99
C GLN A 150 -11.37 4.68 28.96
N CYS A 151 -10.73 4.58 30.12
CA CYS A 151 -9.31 4.78 30.27
C CYS A 151 -8.61 3.56 29.68
N LEU A 152 -8.07 3.67 28.46
CA LEU A 152 -7.23 2.63 27.90
C LEU A 152 -5.80 2.84 28.41
N SER A 153 -5.51 2.40 29.64
CA SER A 153 -4.12 2.39 30.13
C SER A 153 -3.33 1.33 29.36
N ILE A 154 -2.64 1.74 28.30
CA ILE A 154 -1.61 0.90 27.67
C ILE A 154 -0.28 1.25 28.36
N ALA A 155 0.04 0.52 29.42
CA ALA A 155 1.35 0.60 30.04
C ALA A 155 2.38 -0.10 29.13
N PHE A 156 3.31 0.65 28.56
CA PHE A 156 4.52 0.08 27.98
C PHE A 156 5.44 -0.30 29.14
N GLN A 157 5.40 -1.56 29.59
CA GLN A 157 6.41 -2.07 30.50
C GLN A 157 7.68 -2.27 29.67
N LEU A 158 8.70 -1.42 29.88
CA LEU A 158 10.06 -1.76 29.47
C LEU A 158 10.42 -3.03 30.26
N MET A 159 10.41 -4.19 29.61
CA MET A 159 11.21 -5.31 30.11
C MET A 159 12.65 -4.96 29.77
N VAL A 160 13.35 -4.44 30.78
CA VAL A 160 14.81 -4.26 30.77
C VAL A 160 15.46 -5.63 30.79
#